data_AF-A0AAF0E7P6-F1
#
_entry.id   AF-A0AAF0E7P6-F1
#
_cell.length_a   1.000
_cell.length_b   1.000
_cell.length_c   1.000
_cell.angle_alpha   90.00
_cell.angle_beta   90.00
_cell.angle_gamma   90.00
#
_symmetry.space_group_name_H-M   'P 1'
#
loop_
_entity.id
_entity.type
_entity.pdbx_description
1 polymer ?
#
loop_
_entity_poly.entity_id
_entity_poly.type
_entity_poly.pdbx_seq_one_letter_code
_entity_poly.pdbx_strand_id
1 'polypeptide(L)'
;MSTSAVARKDLVQEAYLRELKAYKAPPKDVNAHKGQVREFSAPAAPSAPSAPSSSEISSELEAYAAAEPDAVPVSHAADEAVTEQQDVNEYLKELQADLPAEPHH
;
A
#
# COMPACT_ATOMS: atom_id res chain seq x y z
N MET A 1 28.30 -58.27 59.64
CA MET A 1 27.00 -58.00 59.01
C MET A 1 26.96 -56.52 58.61
N SER A 2 27.35 -56.18 57.38
CA SER A 2 27.39 -54.79 56.89
C SER A 2 26.42 -54.65 55.72
N THR A 3 25.15 -54.43 56.01
CA THR A 3 24.05 -54.27 55.04
C THR A 3 23.62 -52.81 54.91
N SER A 4 24.55 -51.85 55.06
CA SER A 4 24.25 -50.41 54.93
C SER A 4 24.39 -49.87 53.50
N ALA A 5 24.73 -50.73 52.52
CA ALA A 5 24.86 -50.34 51.12
C ALA A 5 23.51 -50.29 50.36
N VAL A 6 22.47 -50.98 50.84
CA VAL A 6 21.17 -51.06 50.15
C VAL A 6 20.29 -49.81 50.38
N ALA A 7 20.62 -48.98 51.38
CA ALA A 7 19.82 -47.79 51.73
C ALA A 7 20.28 -46.50 51.02
N ARG A 8 21.44 -46.49 50.36
CA ARG A 8 21.95 -45.36 49.58
C ARG A 8 21.86 -45.76 48.12
N LYS A 9 20.79 -45.32 47.46
CA LYS A 9 20.51 -45.58 46.05
C LYS A 9 21.80 -45.41 45.23
N ASP A 10 22.17 -46.45 44.49
CA ASP A 10 23.35 -46.46 43.65
C ASP A 10 23.21 -45.39 42.55
N LEU A 11 24.13 -44.43 42.51
CA LEU A 11 24.14 -43.34 41.54
C LEU A 11 24.15 -43.88 40.10
N VAL A 12 24.83 -45.00 39.86
CA VAL A 12 24.91 -45.63 38.54
C VAL A 12 23.53 -46.16 38.14
N GLN A 13 22.83 -46.82 39.06
CA GLN A 13 21.48 -47.33 38.83
C GLN A 13 20.48 -46.18 38.59
N GLU A 14 20.58 -45.09 39.36
CA GLU A 14 19.72 -43.92 39.16
C GLU A 14 19.99 -43.21 37.83
N ALA A 15 21.26 -43.04 37.46
CA ALA A 15 21.64 -42.45 36.19
C ALA A 15 21.12 -43.28 35.02
N TYR A 16 21.29 -44.60 35.07
CA TYR A 16 20.78 -45.52 34.04
C TYR A 16 19.25 -45.42 33.88
N LEU A 17 18.50 -45.43 34.98
CA LEU A 17 17.05 -45.28 34.94
C LEU A 17 16.59 -43.90 34.47
N ARG A 18 17.35 -42.84 34.78
CA ARG A 18 17.10 -41.48 34.29
C ARG A 18 17.25 -41.41 32.79
N GLU A 19 18.33 -41.98 32.23
CA GLU A 19 18.57 -42.00 30.79
C GLU A 19 17.52 -42.85 30.04
N LEU A 20 17.15 -44.02 30.58
CA LEU A 20 16.07 -44.83 29.98
C LEU A 20 14.72 -44.09 29.93
N LYS A 21 14.40 -43.33 30.97
CA LYS A 21 13.16 -42.51 31.02
C LYS A 21 13.25 -41.28 30.11
N ALA A 22 14.43 -40.69 29.99
CA ALA A 22 14.69 -39.51 29.14
C ALA A 22 14.86 -39.85 27.66
N TYR A 23 14.99 -41.13 27.28
CA TYR A 23 15.12 -41.56 25.88
C TYR A 23 13.93 -41.13 25.01
N LYS A 24 12.72 -41.01 25.59
CA LYS A 24 11.56 -40.48 24.88
C LYS A 24 11.59 -38.96 24.89
N ALA A 25 11.24 -38.34 23.77
CA ALA A 25 11.08 -36.89 23.69
C ALA A 25 10.20 -36.39 24.86
N PRO A 26 10.65 -35.35 25.60
CA PRO A 26 9.87 -34.81 26.71
C PRO A 26 8.50 -34.34 26.19
N PRO A 27 7.44 -34.52 26.98
CA PRO A 27 6.11 -34.09 26.58
C PRO A 27 6.13 -32.60 26.28
N LYS A 28 5.63 -32.22 25.10
CA LYS A 28 5.49 -30.81 24.73
C LYS A 28 4.57 -30.14 25.74
N ASP A 29 5.10 -29.14 26.42
CA ASP A 29 4.31 -28.28 27.30
C ASP A 29 3.17 -27.67 26.48
N VAL A 30 1.95 -27.76 27.01
CA VAL A 30 0.75 -27.20 26.38
C VAL A 30 0.93 -25.69 26.14
N ASN A 31 1.73 -25.02 26.96
CA ASN A 31 2.02 -23.59 26.85
C ASN A 31 3.33 -23.26 26.12
N ALA A 32 3.97 -24.21 25.43
CA ALA A 32 5.22 -23.94 24.68
C ALA A 32 5.08 -22.83 23.61
N HIS A 33 3.85 -22.43 23.28
CA HIS A 33 3.54 -21.33 22.37
C HIS A 33 3.38 -19.97 23.08
N LYS A 34 3.14 -19.94 24.40
CA LYS A 34 2.96 -18.69 25.15
C LYS A 34 4.32 -18.05 25.42
N GLY A 35 4.57 -16.91 24.79
CA GLY A 35 5.82 -16.14 24.94
C GLY A 35 6.83 -16.31 23.80
N GLN A 36 6.65 -17.30 22.92
CA GLN A 36 7.47 -17.43 21.70
C GLN A 36 7.02 -16.44 20.60
N VAL A 37 5.73 -16.11 20.58
CA VAL A 37 5.12 -15.19 19.60
C VAL A 37 4.24 -14.19 20.35
N ARG A 38 4.40 -12.90 20.03
CA ARG A 38 3.51 -11.84 20.54
C ARG A 38 2.11 -12.03 19.97
N GLU A 39 1.07 -11.79 20.78
CA GLU A 39 -0.30 -11.82 20.30
C GLU A 39 -0.49 -10.77 19.19
N PHE A 40 -1.03 -11.21 18.06
CA PHE A 40 -1.26 -10.35 16.92
C PHE A 40 -2.53 -9.52 17.14
N SER A 41 -2.37 -8.20 17.25
CA SER A 41 -3.48 -7.25 17.24
C SER A 41 -3.47 -6.52 15.91
N ALA A 42 -4.53 -6.72 15.12
CA ALA A 42 -4.70 -5.98 13.87
C ALA A 42 -4.99 -4.50 14.20
N PRO A 43 -4.32 -3.54 13.56
CA PRO A 43 -4.63 -2.14 13.73
C PRO A 43 -6.07 -1.85 13.27
N ALA A 44 -6.71 -0.88 13.91
CA ALA A 44 -8.04 -0.43 13.50
C ALA A 44 -8.01 0.05 12.04
N ALA A 45 -9.08 -0.24 11.30
CA ALA A 45 -9.23 0.23 9.93
C ALA A 45 -9.15 1.77 9.90
N PRO A 46 -8.52 2.36 8.87
CA PRO A 46 -8.42 3.81 8.76
C PRO A 46 -9.83 4.42 8.70
N SER A 47 -10.03 5.54 9.39
CA SER A 47 -11.26 6.31 9.27
C SER A 47 -11.42 6.78 7.83
N ALA A 48 -12.59 6.52 7.24
CA ALA A 48 -12.92 7.08 5.94
C ALA A 48 -12.84 8.62 6.02
N PRO A 49 -12.32 9.29 4.98
CA PRO A 49 -12.32 10.75 4.93
C PRO A 49 -13.76 11.25 5.04
N SER A 50 -13.99 12.33 5.79
CA SER A 50 -15.33 12.90 5.91
C SER A 50 -15.80 13.38 4.54
N ALA A 51 -16.94 12.87 4.07
CA ALA A 51 -17.59 13.45 2.91
C ALA A 51 -18.01 14.90 3.23
N PRO A 52 -17.80 15.85 2.32
CA PRO A 52 -18.23 17.24 2.53
C PRO A 52 -19.75 17.30 2.69
N SER A 53 -20.21 18.22 3.54
CA SER A 53 -21.65 18.46 3.71
C SER A 53 -22.24 19.15 2.48
N SER A 54 -23.54 19.00 2.23
CA SER A 54 -24.21 19.65 1.10
C SER A 54 -24.06 21.18 1.10
N SER A 55 -23.91 21.81 2.28
CA SER A 55 -23.71 23.25 2.41
C SER A 55 -22.32 23.70 1.93
N GLU A 56 -21.29 22.91 2.20
CA GLU A 56 -19.91 23.20 1.76
C GLU A 56 -19.81 23.10 0.24
N ILE A 57 -20.43 22.07 -0.35
CA ILE A 57 -20.46 21.87 -1.80
C ILE A 57 -21.13 23.04 -2.51
N SER A 58 -22.23 23.57 -1.96
CA SER A 58 -22.89 24.76 -2.53
C SER A 58 -21.99 25.99 -2.49
N SER A 59 -21.30 26.23 -1.36
CA SER A 59 -20.37 27.36 -1.22
C SER A 59 -19.18 27.24 -2.18
N GLU A 60 -18.62 26.05 -2.36
CA GLU A 60 -17.51 25.81 -3.30
C GLU A 60 -17.94 26.00 -4.75
N LEU A 61 -19.16 25.60 -5.12
CA LEU A 61 -19.70 25.83 -6.47
C LEU A 61 -19.92 27.31 -6.76
N GLU A 62 -20.41 28.08 -5.80
CA GLU A 62 -20.54 29.54 -5.93
C GLU A 62 -19.17 30.21 -6.07
N ALA A 63 -18.20 29.79 -5.26
CA ALA A 63 -16.83 30.29 -5.34
C ALA A 63 -16.17 29.97 -6.70
N TYR A 64 -16.37 28.76 -7.22
CA TYR A 64 -15.86 28.36 -8.54
C TYR A 64 -16.55 29.14 -9.66
N ALA A 65 -17.86 29.36 -9.57
CA ALA A 65 -18.60 30.13 -10.56
C ALA A 65 -18.22 31.62 -10.56
N ALA A 66 -17.82 32.17 -9.40
CA ALA A 66 -17.35 33.54 -9.26
C ALA A 66 -15.87 33.73 -9.64
N ALA A 67 -15.10 32.63 -9.76
CA ALA A 67 -13.71 32.71 -10.16
C ALA A 67 -13.60 32.93 -11.68
N GLU A 68 -13.12 34.10 -12.09
CA GLU A 68 -12.67 34.29 -13.47
C GLU A 68 -11.33 33.54 -13.66
N PRO A 69 -11.16 32.84 -14.79
CA PRO A 69 -9.88 32.21 -15.10
C PRO A 69 -8.81 33.29 -15.27
N ASP A 70 -7.62 33.05 -14.72
CA ASP A 70 -6.44 33.90 -14.93
C ASP A 70 -6.07 33.85 -16.42
N ALA A 71 -6.64 34.77 -17.20
CA ALA A 71 -6.26 34.98 -18.58
C ALA A 71 -4.87 35.61 -18.57
N VAL A 72 -3.86 34.85 -18.99
CA VAL A 72 -2.53 35.39 -19.30
C VAL A 72 -2.73 36.61 -20.21
N PRO A 73 -2.26 37.80 -19.85
CA PRO A 73 -2.39 38.96 -20.72
C PRO A 73 -1.62 38.65 -21.99
N VAL A 74 -2.33 38.38 -23.08
CA VAL A 74 -1.73 38.29 -24.41
C VAL A 74 -1.33 39.70 -24.80
N SER A 75 -0.14 40.12 -24.35
CA SER A 75 0.54 41.25 -24.95
C SER A 75 0.80 40.86 -26.40
N HIS A 76 0.04 41.43 -27.33
CA HIS A 76 0.39 41.44 -28.74
C HIS A 76 1.69 42.25 -28.88
N ALA A 77 2.82 41.60 -28.65
CA ALA A 77 4.10 42.05 -29.14
C ALA A 77 4.09 41.76 -30.64
N ALA A 78 4.16 42.83 -31.42
CA ALA A 78 4.33 42.77 -32.85
C ALA A 78 5.59 41.97 -33.21
N ASP A 79 5.47 41.19 -34.29
CA ASP A 79 6.57 40.84 -35.18
C ASP A 79 7.77 40.13 -34.53
N GLU A 80 7.63 38.85 -34.17
CA GLU A 80 8.76 37.93 -34.30
C GLU A 80 8.28 36.60 -34.88
N ALA A 81 8.87 36.24 -36.02
CA ALA A 81 8.64 35.01 -36.75
C ALA A 81 9.08 33.80 -35.92
N VAL A 82 8.12 33.13 -35.28
CA VAL A 82 8.35 31.81 -34.72
C VAL A 82 8.02 30.77 -35.80
N THR A 83 9.06 30.24 -36.45
CA THR A 83 8.95 29.28 -37.57
C THR A 83 8.83 27.82 -37.12
N GLU A 84 8.49 27.53 -35.87
CA GLU A 84 8.28 26.15 -35.38
C GLU A 84 7.07 26.04 -34.43
N GLN A 85 5.92 26.56 -34.86
CA GLN A 85 4.63 26.01 -34.44
C GLN A 85 3.76 25.95 -35.69
N GLN A 86 3.13 24.79 -35.92
CA GLN A 86 2.09 24.63 -36.93
C GLN A 86 1.12 25.81 -36.82
N ASP A 87 1.02 26.62 -37.87
CA ASP A 87 0.11 27.76 -37.87
C ASP A 87 -1.31 27.21 -37.67
N VAL A 88 -1.93 27.57 -36.56
CA VAL A 88 -3.29 27.15 -36.22
C VAL A 88 -4.26 27.49 -37.36
N ASN A 89 -4.00 28.57 -38.09
CA ASN A 89 -4.80 28.96 -39.24
C ASN A 89 -4.61 28.03 -40.44
N GLU A 90 -3.43 27.45 -40.64
CA GLU A 90 -3.21 26.42 -41.67
C GLU A 90 -3.92 25.11 -41.28
N TYR A 91 -3.79 24.68 -40.02
CA TYR A 91 -4.45 23.48 -39.53
C TYR A 91 -5.98 23.54 -39.67
N LEU A 92 -6.59 24.68 -39.34
CA LEU A 92 -8.04 24.87 -39.51
C LEU A 92 -8.48 24.86 -40.98
N LYS A 93 -7.65 25.38 -41.89
CA LYS A 93 -7.93 25.35 -43.33
C LYS A 93 -7.87 23.92 -43.88
N GLU A 94 -6.91 23.12 -43.43
CA GLU A 94 -6.78 21.72 -43.85
C GLU A 94 -7.97 20.87 -43.42
N LEU A 95 -8.45 21.04 -42.18
CA LEU A 95 -9.65 20.34 -41.69
C LEU A 95 -10.92 20.74 -42.44
N GLN A 96 -10.97 21.97 -42.94
CA GLN A 96 -12.12 22.49 -43.67
C GLN A 96 -12.06 22.18 -45.18
N ALA A 97 -10.92 21.73 -45.69
CA ALA A 97 -10.78 21.32 -47.07
C ALA A 97 -11.52 19.98 -47.30
N ASP A 98 -12.35 19.93 -48.34
CA ASP A 98 -13.01 18.67 -48.74
C ASP A 98 -11.94 17.64 -49.14
N LEU A 99 -12.10 16.38 -48.67
CA LEU A 99 -11.25 15.29 -49.13
C LEU A 99 -11.44 15.13 -50.65
N PRO A 100 -10.34 15.00 -51.42
CA PRO A 100 -10.45 14.74 -52.85
C PRO A 100 -11.17 13.40 -53.06
N ALA A 101 -12.18 13.38 -53.94
CA ALA A 101 -12.89 12.15 -54.26
C ALA A 101 -11.92 11.12 -54.81
N GLU A 102 -11.81 9.95 -54.15
CA GLU A 102 -11.04 8.84 -54.69
C GLU A 102 -11.62 8.43 -56.05
N PRO A 103 -10.79 8.27 -57.10
CA PRO A 103 -11.27 7.77 -58.36
C PRO A 103 -11.66 6.30 -58.19
N HIS A 104 -12.97 6.05 -58.10
CA HIS A 104 -13.51 4.70 -58.23
C HIS A 104 -13.19 4.16 -59.63
N HIS A 105 -12.22 3.25 -59.71
CA HIS A 105 -11.97 2.36 -60.84
C HIS A 105 -12.17 0.92 -60.41
#